data_AF-A0A9P8Q517-F1
#
_entry.id   AF-A0A9P8Q517-F1
#
_cell.length_a   1.000
_cell.length_b   1.000
_cell.length_c   1.000
_cell.angle_alpha   90.00
_cell.angle_beta   90.00
_cell.angle_gamma   90.00
#
_symmetry.space_group_name_H-M   'P 1'
#
loop_
_entity.id
_entity.type
_entity.pdbx_description
1 polymer ?
#
loop_
_entity_poly.entity_id
_entity_poly.type
_entity_poly.pdbx_seq_one_letter_code
_entity_poly.pdbx_strand_id
1 'polypeptide(L)'
;QSLPILDCIIDSFYKRDAVAEDSYPIHLLRRADELDSSIGGAGVSNGTAGGAGAGAGGNSTSAGGLNSTNGTAGAGSSGSASSEGGEPSVLIYGFSQNFTELYNEEVTFGQSDVSALLSNSSNSNSTSSSPDSGSDGESSPSLEEVLESKFTNVTLEYELLNSTDSSNFSSANLIEIYQGINEESETHNAFIVAPPTSDVDTTAFFLEAVLPENVTSKVYVISDVNSRNVLSGGYKDLYDAVLLASSNSTPEDLNILVVENSYIHSGLHRIDQLGYINGDEAEWYYENIKPLNLSSGLDDSSLPEDFAKADVETLPSVITLDLTNDNLALVGSLSQLDVKGLVLSTSSLDSYSESLEKSLSDVQVPVVIASDSPSVRSGDVPEDAIFAGILDATRAKILLQVGLAAGYDKDKLKQLFSSAYGG
;
A
#
# COMPACT_ATOMS: atom_id res chain seq x y z
N GLN A 1 12.87 -37.07 -24.04
CA GLN A 1 14.25 -36.72 -23.71
C GLN A 1 14.51 -35.30 -24.20
N SER A 2 14.04 -34.30 -23.45
CA SER A 2 14.27 -32.87 -23.71
C SER A 2 13.66 -32.04 -22.56
N LEU A 3 14.25 -32.09 -21.36
CA LEU A 3 13.88 -31.18 -20.27
C LEU A 3 15.08 -30.53 -19.51
N PRO A 4 16.28 -30.29 -20.09
CA PRO A 4 17.26 -29.44 -19.39
C PRO A 4 16.95 -27.94 -19.48
N ILE A 5 16.03 -27.51 -20.37
CA ILE A 5 15.67 -26.09 -20.54
C ILE A 5 14.63 -25.65 -19.50
N LEU A 6 13.69 -26.51 -19.14
CA LEU A 6 12.65 -26.19 -18.14
C LEU A 6 13.25 -26.04 -16.73
N ASP A 7 14.15 -26.96 -16.35
CA ASP A 7 14.84 -26.89 -15.05
C ASP A 7 15.73 -25.63 -14.93
N CYS A 8 16.35 -25.20 -16.04
CA CYS A 8 17.15 -23.98 -16.08
C CYS A 8 16.29 -22.72 -15.95
N ILE A 9 15.08 -22.72 -16.52
CA ILE A 9 14.14 -21.59 -16.44
C ILE A 9 13.55 -21.48 -15.03
N ILE A 10 13.14 -22.59 -14.42
CA ILE A 10 12.60 -22.60 -13.05
C ILE A 10 13.68 -22.12 -12.04
N ASP A 11 14.93 -22.58 -12.18
CA ASP A 11 16.03 -22.17 -11.30
C ASP A 11 16.48 -20.71 -11.53
N SER A 12 16.21 -20.16 -12.71
CA SER A 12 16.46 -18.74 -13.04
C SER A 12 15.37 -17.81 -12.52
N PHE A 13 14.10 -18.23 -12.52
CA PHE A 13 13.00 -17.43 -11.98
C PHE A 13 13.07 -17.35 -10.45
N TYR A 14 13.33 -18.45 -9.75
CA TYR A 14 13.48 -18.42 -8.28
C TYR A 14 14.72 -17.66 -7.77
N LYS A 15 15.77 -17.51 -8.59
CA LYS A 15 16.97 -16.75 -8.21
C LYS A 15 16.91 -15.26 -8.55
N ARG A 16 16.02 -14.85 -9.47
CA ARG A 16 15.96 -13.44 -9.91
C ARG A 16 15.21 -12.54 -8.93
N ASP A 17 14.26 -13.10 -8.18
CA ASP A 17 13.59 -12.39 -7.09
C ASP A 17 14.54 -12.09 -5.91
N ALA A 18 15.72 -12.72 -5.85
CA ALA A 18 16.74 -12.46 -4.83
C ALA A 18 17.80 -11.41 -5.22
N VAL A 19 17.81 -10.89 -6.45
CA VAL A 19 18.88 -9.98 -6.93
C VAL A 19 18.32 -8.83 -7.77
N ALA A 20 17.62 -7.91 -7.10
CA ALA A 20 17.40 -6.55 -7.61
C ALA A 20 17.36 -5.53 -6.47
N GLU A 21 18.24 -5.67 -5.47
CA GLU A 21 18.58 -4.58 -4.54
C GLU A 21 19.69 -3.73 -5.18
N ASP A 22 19.29 -2.68 -5.89
CA ASP A 22 20.02 -1.42 -6.01
C ASP A 22 19.24 -0.49 -6.97
N SER A 23 18.31 0.30 -6.42
CA SER A 23 17.74 1.44 -7.12
C SER A 23 17.56 2.60 -6.15
N TYR A 24 18.48 3.56 -6.27
CA TYR A 24 18.49 4.83 -5.57
C TYR A 24 17.23 5.66 -5.85
N PRO A 25 16.79 6.52 -4.92
CA PRO A 25 15.66 7.42 -5.16
C PRO A 25 16.05 8.49 -6.19
N ILE A 26 15.28 8.60 -7.27
CA ILE A 26 15.37 9.72 -8.22
C ILE A 26 14.83 10.97 -7.51
N HIS A 27 15.74 11.79 -7.01
CA HIS A 27 15.42 13.16 -6.61
C HIS A 27 15.04 13.99 -7.85
N LEU A 28 13.76 14.33 -7.98
CA LEU A 28 13.29 15.37 -8.89
C LEU A 28 13.72 16.76 -8.37
N LEU A 29 14.95 17.16 -8.70
CA LEU A 29 15.42 18.54 -8.53
C LEU A 29 14.88 19.40 -9.67
N ARG A 30 13.82 20.16 -9.39
CA ARG A 30 13.38 21.29 -10.22
C ARG A 30 14.37 22.44 -10.04
N ARG A 31 15.28 22.63 -11.00
CA ARG A 31 16.12 23.84 -11.06
C ARG A 31 15.45 24.88 -11.95
N ALA A 32 15.05 25.99 -11.34
CA ALA A 32 14.87 27.26 -12.01
C ALA A 32 16.25 27.84 -12.35
N ASP A 33 16.23 28.71 -13.36
CA ASP A 33 17.22 29.72 -13.74
C ASP A 33 17.85 29.59 -15.14
N GLU A 34 17.67 30.73 -15.83
CA GLU A 34 18.44 31.32 -16.93
C GLU A 34 17.91 31.13 -18.36
N LEU A 35 17.25 32.19 -18.84
CA LEU A 35 17.57 32.81 -20.12
C LEU A 35 17.23 34.30 -20.05
N ASP A 36 18.24 35.11 -19.73
CA ASP A 36 18.26 36.55 -20.02
C ASP A 36 18.99 36.80 -21.35
N SER A 37 18.50 37.83 -22.03
CA SER A 37 19.15 38.63 -23.07
C SER A 37 19.24 38.00 -24.48
N SER A 38 19.08 38.74 -25.57
CA SER A 38 18.56 40.07 -25.86
C SER A 38 18.67 40.28 -27.39
N ILE A 39 18.04 41.35 -27.88
CA ILE A 39 18.34 42.07 -29.13
C ILE A 39 17.72 41.51 -30.43
N GLY A 40 16.82 42.34 -30.99
CA GLY A 40 17.05 42.82 -32.36
C GLY A 40 15.84 42.92 -33.29
N GLY A 41 15.18 44.07 -33.27
CA GLY A 41 15.06 44.91 -34.48
C GLY A 41 13.90 44.69 -35.47
N ALA A 42 13.28 45.84 -35.81
CA ALA A 42 12.48 46.17 -36.99
C ALA A 42 11.13 45.39 -37.15
N GLY A 43 9.97 46.02 -37.34
CA GLY A 43 9.66 47.18 -38.17
C GLY A 43 8.87 46.70 -39.41
N VAL A 44 7.88 47.49 -39.86
CA VAL A 44 7.06 47.33 -41.11
C VAL A 44 5.84 46.38 -40.96
N SER A 45 4.63 46.61 -41.48
CA SER A 45 3.82 47.76 -41.91
C SER A 45 2.40 47.24 -42.24
N ASN A 46 1.42 48.14 -42.31
CA ASN A 46 0.03 47.97 -42.77
C ASN A 46 -0.19 47.07 -44.00
N GLY A 47 -1.36 46.40 -44.01
CA GLY A 47 -1.98 45.84 -45.21
C GLY A 47 -3.47 45.55 -45.00
N THR A 48 -4.31 46.21 -45.79
CA THR A 48 -5.78 46.35 -45.69
C THR A 48 -6.53 45.31 -46.54
N ALA A 49 -7.82 45.12 -46.21
CA ALA A 49 -8.92 44.55 -47.03
C ALA A 49 -8.94 43.02 -47.21
N GLY A 50 -10.07 42.31 -47.19
CA GLY A 50 -11.50 42.65 -47.10
C GLY A 50 -12.28 41.35 -47.35
N GLY A 51 -13.56 41.28 -46.97
CA GLY A 51 -14.40 40.15 -47.37
C GLY A 51 -15.57 39.88 -46.43
N ALA A 52 -16.77 40.17 -46.93
CA ALA A 52 -18.05 40.10 -46.23
C ALA A 52 -18.57 38.66 -46.03
N GLY A 53 -19.42 38.48 -45.00
CA GLY A 53 -20.26 37.31 -44.84
C GLY A 53 -21.25 37.50 -43.69
N ALA A 54 -22.51 37.75 -44.03
CA ALA A 54 -23.62 38.06 -43.13
C ALA A 54 -24.32 36.80 -42.58
N GLY A 55 -24.98 36.94 -41.43
CA GLY A 55 -25.96 35.98 -40.87
C GLY A 55 -25.92 35.95 -39.34
N ALA A 56 -26.59 36.86 -38.64
CA ALA A 56 -28.00 36.78 -38.20
C ALA A 56 -28.24 35.87 -36.98
N GLY A 57 -28.72 36.47 -35.89
CA GLY A 57 -29.51 35.78 -34.86
C GLY A 57 -29.15 36.18 -33.42
N GLY A 58 -30.16 36.57 -32.63
CA GLY A 58 -30.08 37.09 -31.25
C GLY A 58 -29.38 36.18 -30.24
N ASN A 59 -29.17 36.56 -28.99
CA ASN A 59 -30.06 37.33 -28.12
C ASN A 59 -29.26 37.90 -26.92
N SER A 60 -29.71 39.01 -26.38
CA SER A 60 -29.15 39.72 -25.22
C SER A 60 -29.75 39.26 -23.90
N THR A 61 -28.92 39.05 -22.87
CA THR A 61 -29.16 39.28 -21.42
C THR A 61 -27.80 39.07 -20.74
N SER A 62 -27.04 40.09 -20.35
CA SER A 62 -27.13 40.93 -19.15
C SER A 62 -27.04 40.21 -17.80
N ALA A 63 -25.97 40.59 -17.06
CA ALA A 63 -25.89 40.81 -15.61
C ALA A 63 -25.56 39.64 -14.65
N GLY A 64 -24.64 39.95 -13.73
CA GLY A 64 -24.32 39.24 -12.47
C GLY A 64 -22.99 38.48 -12.56
N GLY A 65 -21.86 38.91 -12.00
CA GLY A 65 -21.66 39.85 -10.90
C GLY A 65 -21.96 39.20 -9.56
N LEU A 66 -21.19 38.19 -9.15
CA LEU A 66 -21.15 37.74 -7.75
C LEU A 66 -19.70 37.53 -7.29
N ASN A 67 -19.34 38.43 -6.38
CA ASN A 67 -18.37 38.31 -5.30
C ASN A 67 -18.95 37.39 -4.20
N SER A 68 -18.15 37.01 -3.19
CA SER A 68 -18.53 36.32 -1.91
C SER A 68 -18.30 34.79 -1.93
N THR A 69 -17.73 34.10 -0.92
CA THR A 69 -17.24 34.46 0.43
C THR A 69 -16.42 33.29 1.00
N ASN A 70 -15.54 33.62 1.96
CA ASN A 70 -14.98 32.70 2.96
C ASN A 70 -16.04 31.81 3.62
N GLY A 71 -15.81 30.49 3.70
CA GLY A 71 -16.34 29.61 4.75
C GLY A 71 -15.15 29.12 5.58
N THR A 72 -14.91 29.63 6.79
CA THR A 72 -15.56 29.33 8.08
C THR A 72 -15.47 27.85 8.44
N ALA A 73 -14.46 27.54 9.24
CA ALA A 73 -14.25 26.28 9.95
C ALA A 73 -15.49 25.91 10.79
N GLY A 74 -16.04 24.74 10.52
CA GLY A 74 -17.05 24.11 11.38
C GLY A 74 -16.33 23.35 12.49
N ALA A 75 -16.44 23.86 13.72
CA ALA A 75 -16.09 23.12 14.92
C ALA A 75 -17.08 21.97 15.09
N GLY A 76 -16.60 20.73 14.90
CA GLY A 76 -17.33 19.51 15.23
C GLY A 76 -17.34 19.30 16.74
N SER A 77 -18.53 19.17 17.32
CA SER A 77 -18.74 18.87 18.74
C SER A 77 -18.39 17.42 19.02
N SER A 78 -17.42 17.20 19.91
CA SER A 78 -17.09 15.89 20.48
C SER A 78 -18.19 15.44 21.46
N GLY A 79 -19.00 14.48 21.01
CA GLY A 79 -19.88 13.71 21.89
C GLY A 79 -19.09 12.55 22.48
N SER A 80 -18.49 12.73 23.66
CA SER A 80 -17.90 11.60 24.42
C SER A 80 -19.01 10.70 24.95
N ALA A 81 -19.28 9.61 24.25
CA ALA A 81 -19.90 8.43 24.84
C ALA A 81 -18.83 7.77 25.72
N SER A 82 -19.06 7.77 27.03
CA SER A 82 -18.26 7.02 27.99
C SER A 82 -18.70 5.56 27.92
N SER A 83 -18.09 4.78 27.02
CA SER A 83 -18.00 3.34 27.24
C SER A 83 -17.11 3.13 28.46
N GLU A 84 -17.44 2.14 29.29
CA GLU A 84 -16.59 1.66 30.38
C GLU A 84 -15.34 1.03 29.76
N GLY A 85 -14.42 1.89 29.31
CA GLY A 85 -13.30 1.53 28.46
C GLY A 85 -12.21 0.85 29.26
N GLY A 86 -11.99 -0.43 28.99
CA GLY A 86 -10.71 -1.06 29.27
C GLY A 86 -9.58 -0.27 28.59
N GLU A 87 -8.38 -0.37 29.13
CA GLU A 87 -7.20 0.19 28.47
C GLU A 87 -7.08 -0.40 27.06
N PRO A 88 -6.79 0.40 26.02
CA PRO A 88 -6.60 -0.10 24.67
C PRO A 88 -5.54 -1.21 24.65
N SER A 89 -5.89 -2.35 24.05
CA SER A 89 -4.98 -3.47 23.83
C SER A 89 -4.51 -3.52 22.38
N VAL A 90 -3.20 -3.63 22.17
CA VAL A 90 -2.54 -3.62 20.86
C VAL A 90 -1.66 -4.85 20.73
N LEU A 91 -1.90 -5.66 19.69
CA LEU A 91 -1.06 -6.82 19.36
C LEU A 91 -0.13 -6.49 18.19
N ILE A 92 1.17 -6.75 18.38
CA ILE A 92 2.23 -6.50 17.40
C ILE A 92 2.68 -7.84 16.80
N TYR A 93 2.46 -8.01 15.49
CA TYR A 93 2.96 -9.15 14.73
C TYR A 93 4.30 -8.85 14.08
N GLY A 94 5.32 -9.61 14.49
CA GLY A 94 6.64 -9.64 13.87
C GLY A 94 6.90 -10.89 13.04
N PHE A 95 7.81 -10.80 12.07
CA PHE A 95 8.23 -11.91 11.21
C PHE A 95 9.74 -12.20 11.27
N SER A 96 10.49 -11.32 11.91
CA SER A 96 11.94 -11.31 11.92
C SER A 96 12.44 -11.64 13.32
N GLN A 97 13.36 -12.61 13.43
CA GLN A 97 14.05 -12.85 14.70
C GLN A 97 14.81 -11.61 15.15
N ASN A 98 15.31 -10.80 14.21
CA ASN A 98 15.96 -9.53 14.58
C ASN A 98 14.96 -8.60 15.26
N PHE A 99 13.70 -8.56 14.82
CA PHE A 99 12.70 -7.75 15.50
C PHE A 99 12.38 -8.31 16.89
N THR A 100 12.26 -9.63 17.03
CA THR A 100 12.09 -10.29 18.34
C THR A 100 13.21 -9.95 19.31
N GLU A 101 14.46 -10.01 18.85
CA GLU A 101 15.65 -9.65 19.64
C GLU A 101 15.62 -8.17 20.01
N LEU A 102 15.30 -7.28 19.07
CA LEU A 102 15.19 -5.85 19.35
C LEU A 102 14.05 -5.50 20.32
N TYR A 103 12.95 -6.25 20.24
CA TYR A 103 11.76 -6.03 21.06
C TYR A 103 11.97 -6.51 22.49
N ASN A 104 12.41 -7.76 22.65
CA ASN A 104 12.47 -8.45 23.94
C ASN A 104 13.83 -8.39 24.64
N GLU A 105 14.94 -8.27 23.92
CA GLU A 105 16.27 -8.32 24.52
C GLU A 105 16.84 -6.92 24.80
N GLU A 106 17.68 -6.81 25.84
CA GLU A 106 18.49 -5.62 26.09
C GLU A 106 19.49 -5.45 24.95
N VAL A 107 19.12 -4.68 23.93
CA VAL A 107 20.03 -4.32 22.86
C VAL A 107 20.95 -3.23 23.40
N THR A 108 22.25 -3.49 23.47
CA THR A 108 23.26 -2.44 23.70
C THR A 108 23.30 -1.47 22.53
N PHE A 109 22.36 -0.53 22.51
CA PHE A 109 22.49 0.73 21.80
C PHE A 109 23.52 1.59 22.51
N GLY A 110 24.35 2.34 21.77
CA GLY A 110 25.18 3.36 22.41
C GLY A 110 24.28 4.36 23.14
N GLN A 111 24.69 4.90 24.30
CA GLN A 111 23.91 5.92 25.03
C GLN A 111 23.47 7.11 24.15
N SER A 112 24.26 7.45 23.12
CA SER A 112 23.91 8.46 22.12
C SER A 112 22.69 8.08 21.28
N ASP A 113 22.52 6.79 20.98
CA ASP A 113 21.50 6.26 20.09
C ASP A 113 20.17 6.14 20.84
N VAL A 114 20.20 5.69 22.10
CA VAL A 114 19.02 5.72 23.00
C VAL A 114 18.53 7.14 23.21
N SER A 115 19.46 8.08 23.44
CA SER A 115 19.12 9.49 23.56
C SER A 115 18.53 10.05 22.26
N ALA A 116 19.00 9.60 21.09
CA ALA A 116 18.43 9.97 19.79
C ALA A 116 17.02 9.40 19.58
N LEU A 117 16.77 8.15 19.99
CA LEU A 117 15.45 7.52 19.95
C LEU A 117 14.45 8.25 20.87
N LEU A 118 14.88 8.57 22.10
CA LEU A 118 14.05 9.29 23.07
C LEU A 118 13.82 10.78 22.71
N SER A 119 14.81 11.42 22.06
CA SER A 119 14.71 12.81 21.63
C SER A 119 13.97 13.00 20.30
N ASN A 120 13.98 12.03 19.38
CA ASN A 120 13.17 12.08 18.15
C ASN A 120 11.66 11.94 18.43
N SER A 121 11.26 11.36 19.57
CA SER A 121 9.86 11.33 20.03
C SER A 121 9.44 12.63 20.74
N SER A 122 10.40 13.45 21.21
CA SER A 122 10.10 14.60 22.06
C SER A 122 10.55 15.87 21.35
N ASN A 123 9.62 16.66 20.81
CA ASN A 123 9.90 17.99 20.23
C ASN A 123 10.21 19.04 21.34
N SER A 124 10.99 18.66 22.33
CA SER A 124 11.44 19.50 23.44
C SER A 124 12.91 19.85 23.24
N ASN A 125 13.15 21.12 22.94
CA ASN A 125 14.46 21.78 22.94
C ASN A 125 15.12 21.63 24.33
N SER A 126 15.87 20.56 24.56
CA SER A 126 16.74 20.42 25.74
C SER A 126 18.20 20.56 25.32
N THR A 127 18.82 21.63 25.81
CA THR A 127 20.24 21.97 25.67
C THR A 127 21.15 20.80 26.05
N SER A 128 22.06 20.45 25.14
CA SER A 128 23.08 19.43 25.30
C SER A 128 24.09 19.80 26.40
N SER A 129 24.15 19.01 27.47
CA SER A 129 25.33 18.90 28.32
C SER A 129 26.10 17.64 27.93
N SER A 130 27.40 17.78 27.64
CA SER A 130 28.30 16.68 27.28
C SER A 130 28.22 15.50 28.27
N PRO A 131 28.18 14.24 27.82
CA PRO A 131 28.26 13.11 28.73
C PRO A 131 29.69 12.94 29.24
N ASP A 132 29.82 12.90 30.56
CA ASP A 132 31.02 12.46 31.27
C ASP A 132 31.14 10.94 31.13
N SER A 133 32.34 10.45 30.84
CA SER A 133 32.62 9.07 30.43
C SER A 133 32.84 8.17 31.65
N GLY A 134 31.81 8.07 32.50
CA GLY A 134 31.73 7.11 33.60
C GLY A 134 31.22 5.77 33.08
N SER A 135 32.11 4.78 32.98
CA SER A 135 31.82 3.41 32.54
C SER A 135 31.17 2.55 33.63
N ASP A 136 30.03 2.99 34.15
CA ASP A 136 29.16 2.09 34.90
C ASP A 136 28.20 1.47 33.87
N GLY A 137 28.22 0.14 33.76
CA GLY A 137 27.46 -0.61 32.76
C GLY A 137 25.96 -0.58 33.03
N GLU A 138 25.33 0.56 32.76
CA GLU A 138 23.88 0.66 32.66
C GLU A 138 23.45 -0.04 31.37
N SER A 139 22.66 -1.09 31.53
CA SER A 139 21.97 -1.78 30.44
C SER A 139 21.13 -0.78 29.64
N SER A 140 21.22 -0.84 28.32
CA SER A 140 20.35 -0.07 27.44
C SER A 140 18.94 -0.70 27.44
N PRO A 141 17.87 0.11 27.54
CA PRO A 141 16.52 -0.43 27.62
C PRO A 141 16.11 -1.13 26.31
N SER A 142 15.24 -2.13 26.41
CA SER A 142 14.64 -2.77 25.24
C SER A 142 13.65 -1.84 24.53
N LEU A 143 13.25 -2.18 23.30
CA LEU A 143 12.25 -1.42 22.57
C LEU A 143 10.88 -1.44 23.26
N GLU A 144 10.52 -2.59 23.84
CA GLU A 144 9.33 -2.76 24.67
C GLU A 144 9.33 -1.78 25.85
N GLU A 145 10.40 -1.76 26.65
CA GLU A 145 10.53 -0.87 27.82
C GLU A 145 10.39 0.61 27.43
N VAL A 146 10.97 1.00 26.28
CA VAL A 146 10.84 2.37 25.77
C VAL A 146 9.39 2.68 25.39
N LEU A 147 8.71 1.77 24.68
CA LEU A 147 7.31 1.96 24.29
C LEU A 147 6.38 1.98 25.51
N GLU A 148 6.51 1.03 26.43
CA GLU A 148 5.71 0.98 27.66
C GLU A 148 5.90 2.23 28.53
N SER A 149 7.12 2.78 28.59
CA SER A 149 7.38 4.03 29.32
C SER A 149 6.65 5.25 28.72
N LYS A 150 6.33 5.20 27.43
CA LYS A 150 5.66 6.27 26.68
C LYS A 150 4.15 6.07 26.65
N PHE A 151 3.68 4.82 26.57
CA PHE A 151 2.28 4.45 26.40
C PHE A 151 1.73 3.74 27.65
N THR A 152 1.76 4.41 28.80
CA THR A 152 1.39 3.80 30.10
C THR A 152 -0.07 3.38 30.24
N ASN A 153 -0.94 3.75 29.29
CA ASN A 153 -2.37 3.45 29.30
C ASN A 153 -2.76 2.49 28.17
N VAL A 154 -1.79 1.76 27.61
CA VAL A 154 -1.97 0.84 26.50
C VAL A 154 -1.33 -0.48 26.89
N THR A 155 -2.05 -1.58 26.72
CA THR A 155 -1.45 -2.91 26.84
C THR A 155 -0.84 -3.27 25.50
N LEU A 156 0.48 -3.48 25.48
CA LEU A 156 1.20 -3.93 24.29
C LEU A 156 1.49 -5.41 24.42
N GLU A 157 1.10 -6.18 23.42
CA GLU A 157 1.45 -7.58 23.29
C GLU A 157 2.26 -7.78 22.01
N TYR A 158 3.22 -8.70 22.03
CA TYR A 158 4.05 -9.02 20.88
C TYR A 158 3.98 -10.52 20.58
N GLU A 159 3.77 -10.84 19.32
CA GLU A 159 3.78 -12.21 18.81
C GLU A 159 4.66 -12.32 17.56
N LEU A 160 5.54 -13.32 17.58
CA LEU A 160 6.29 -13.75 16.41
C LEU A 160 5.49 -14.86 15.71
N LEU A 161 4.76 -14.50 14.65
CA LEU A 161 3.93 -15.46 13.91
C LEU A 161 4.81 -16.51 13.23
N ASN A 162 5.81 -16.06 12.46
CA ASN A 162 6.72 -16.96 11.78
C ASN A 162 8.09 -16.31 11.62
N SER A 163 9.11 -16.97 12.14
CA SER A 163 10.50 -16.58 11.95
C SER A 163 10.94 -16.93 10.53
N THR A 164 10.65 -16.04 9.59
CA THR A 164 11.14 -16.16 8.21
C THR A 164 12.11 -15.04 7.90
N ASP A 165 13.27 -15.38 7.33
CA ASP A 165 14.09 -14.37 6.65
C ASP A 165 13.21 -13.60 5.66
N SER A 166 13.43 -12.30 5.49
CA SER A 166 12.61 -11.45 4.61
C SER A 166 12.46 -12.02 3.20
N SER A 167 13.46 -12.77 2.72
CA SER A 167 13.45 -13.45 1.42
C SER A 167 12.46 -14.61 1.30
N ASN A 168 11.90 -15.09 2.42
CA ASN A 168 10.99 -16.23 2.49
C ASN A 168 9.55 -15.83 2.79
N PHE A 169 9.24 -14.53 2.85
CA PHE A 169 7.87 -14.07 3.00
C PHE A 169 7.01 -14.52 1.82
N SER A 170 5.87 -15.12 2.13
CA SER A 170 5.07 -15.83 1.14
C SER A 170 3.57 -15.66 1.41
N SER A 171 2.74 -16.15 0.49
CA SER A 171 1.29 -16.18 0.67
C SER A 171 0.83 -16.94 1.93
N ALA A 172 1.63 -17.87 2.46
CA ALA A 172 1.31 -18.54 3.71
C ALA A 172 1.35 -17.57 4.91
N ASN A 173 2.31 -16.63 4.92
CA ASN A 173 2.41 -15.61 5.95
C ASN A 173 1.21 -14.64 5.90
N LEU A 174 0.72 -14.31 4.70
CA LEU A 174 -0.49 -13.51 4.55
C LEU A 174 -1.71 -14.17 5.19
N ILE A 175 -1.90 -15.49 4.95
CA ILE A 175 -2.99 -16.26 5.57
C ILE A 175 -2.85 -16.28 7.09
N GLU A 176 -1.64 -16.51 7.60
CA GLU A 176 -1.35 -16.53 9.04
C GLU A 176 -1.68 -15.19 9.72
N ILE A 177 -1.31 -14.06 9.10
CA ILE A 177 -1.69 -12.72 9.58
C ILE A 177 -3.21 -12.58 9.63
N TYR A 178 -3.90 -12.95 8.55
CA TYR A 178 -5.35 -12.85 8.48
C TYR A 178 -6.04 -13.68 9.55
N GLN A 179 -5.59 -14.92 9.75
CA GLN A 179 -6.12 -15.82 10.77
C GLN A 179 -5.87 -15.26 12.18
N GLY A 180 -4.66 -14.80 12.48
CA GLY A 180 -4.33 -14.18 13.77
C GLY A 180 -5.19 -12.96 14.08
N ILE A 181 -5.33 -12.03 13.12
CA ILE A 181 -6.19 -10.85 13.29
C ILE A 181 -7.64 -11.27 13.54
N ASN A 182 -8.16 -12.22 12.76
CA ASN A 182 -9.55 -12.65 12.89
C ASN A 182 -9.82 -13.34 14.24
N GLU A 183 -8.89 -14.17 14.72
CA GLU A 183 -8.97 -14.87 16.01
C GLU A 183 -8.87 -13.91 17.20
N GLU A 184 -7.99 -12.92 17.13
CA GLU A 184 -7.70 -12.00 18.24
C GLU A 184 -8.48 -10.67 18.17
N SER A 185 -9.33 -10.48 17.15
CA SER A 185 -10.09 -9.23 16.97
C SER A 185 -11.08 -8.93 18.11
N GLU A 186 -11.52 -9.96 18.85
CA GLU A 186 -12.41 -9.79 20.00
C GLU A 186 -11.68 -9.33 21.27
N THR A 187 -10.37 -9.58 21.35
CA THR A 187 -9.52 -9.32 22.53
C THR A 187 -8.67 -8.07 22.37
N HIS A 188 -8.36 -7.68 21.13
CA HIS A 188 -7.48 -6.55 20.82
C HIS A 188 -8.19 -5.44 20.05
N ASN A 189 -7.89 -4.19 20.41
CA ASN A 189 -8.45 -3.01 19.76
C ASN A 189 -7.72 -2.64 18.47
N ALA A 190 -6.44 -2.99 18.38
CA ALA A 190 -5.64 -2.73 17.21
C ALA A 190 -4.53 -3.78 17.03
N PHE A 191 -4.10 -3.89 15.78
CA PHE A 191 -3.01 -4.73 15.35
C PHE A 191 -1.95 -3.89 14.67
N ILE A 192 -0.69 -4.19 14.94
CA ILE A 192 0.46 -3.65 14.20
C ILE A 192 1.13 -4.82 13.51
N VAL A 193 1.18 -4.80 12.18
CA VAL A 193 1.80 -5.86 11.38
C VAL A 193 3.09 -5.32 10.78
N ALA A 194 4.22 -5.97 11.06
CA ALA A 194 5.54 -5.54 10.61
C ALA A 194 6.17 -6.53 9.61
N PRO A 195 5.61 -6.67 8.38
CA PRO A 195 6.18 -7.52 7.34
C PRO A 195 7.51 -6.95 6.81
N PRO A 196 8.28 -7.71 6.01
CA PRO A 196 9.42 -7.16 5.28
C PRO A 196 9.04 -5.93 4.46
N THR A 197 9.95 -4.97 4.35
CA THR A 197 9.71 -3.69 3.64
C THR A 197 9.21 -3.88 2.20
N SER A 198 9.67 -4.91 1.49
CA SER A 198 9.21 -5.26 0.13
C SER A 198 7.74 -5.67 0.06
N ASP A 199 7.16 -6.09 1.18
CA ASP A 199 5.86 -6.76 1.26
C ASP A 199 4.82 -5.97 2.04
N VAL A 200 5.15 -4.75 2.51
CA VAL A 200 4.23 -3.84 3.20
C VAL A 200 2.99 -3.58 2.35
N ASP A 201 3.17 -3.20 1.09
CA ASP A 201 2.06 -2.89 0.17
C ASP A 201 1.21 -4.12 -0.13
N THR A 202 1.85 -5.26 -0.36
CA THR A 202 1.20 -6.54 -0.63
C THR A 202 0.35 -6.97 0.57
N THR A 203 0.92 -6.85 1.78
CA THR A 203 0.25 -7.21 3.03
C THR A 203 -0.94 -6.29 3.31
N ALA A 204 -0.74 -4.98 3.21
CA ALA A 204 -1.81 -4.01 3.44
C ALA A 204 -2.96 -4.17 2.44
N PHE A 205 -2.63 -4.35 1.15
CA PHE A 205 -3.64 -4.56 0.11
C PHE A 205 -4.37 -5.90 0.29
N PHE A 206 -3.65 -6.97 0.66
CA PHE A 206 -4.26 -8.26 0.97
C PHE A 206 -5.27 -8.14 2.10
N LEU A 207 -4.88 -7.55 3.23
CA LEU A 207 -5.74 -7.38 4.40
C LEU A 207 -6.95 -6.50 4.11
N GLU A 208 -6.77 -5.43 3.34
CA GLU A 208 -7.89 -4.58 2.88
C GLU A 208 -8.90 -5.37 2.03
N ALA A 209 -8.43 -6.36 1.26
CA ALA A 209 -9.28 -7.19 0.41
C ALA A 209 -9.98 -8.34 1.14
N VAL A 210 -9.44 -8.82 2.27
CA VAL A 210 -9.94 -10.04 2.95
C VAL A 210 -10.56 -9.81 4.31
N LEU A 211 -10.22 -8.72 5.02
CA LEU A 211 -10.73 -8.51 6.37
C LEU A 211 -12.22 -8.15 6.32
N PRO A 212 -13.07 -8.92 7.03
CA PRO A 212 -14.50 -8.72 6.96
C PRO A 212 -14.93 -7.50 7.80
N GLU A 213 -16.06 -6.91 7.45
CA GLU A 213 -16.55 -5.67 8.07
C GLU A 213 -16.86 -5.79 9.57
N ASN A 214 -17.02 -7.02 10.08
CA ASN A 214 -17.24 -7.27 11.51
C ASN A 214 -15.95 -7.20 12.34
N VAL A 215 -14.77 -7.19 11.72
CA VAL A 215 -13.51 -6.92 12.42
C VAL A 215 -13.43 -5.41 12.66
N THR A 216 -13.72 -5.01 13.90
CA THR A 216 -13.71 -3.60 14.31
C THR A 216 -12.32 -3.07 14.67
N SER A 217 -11.36 -3.98 14.87
CA SER A 217 -10.00 -3.63 15.26
C SER A 217 -9.27 -2.93 14.12
N LYS A 218 -8.47 -1.93 14.44
CA LYS A 218 -7.66 -1.18 13.47
C LYS A 218 -6.37 -1.93 13.16
N VAL A 219 -5.95 -1.95 11.90
CA VAL A 219 -4.70 -2.60 11.50
C VAL A 219 -3.76 -1.56 10.92
N TYR A 220 -2.57 -1.47 11.51
CA TYR A 220 -1.49 -0.62 11.06
C TYR A 220 -0.38 -1.50 10.51
N VAL A 221 0.02 -1.27 9.26
CA VAL A 221 1.12 -1.99 8.61
C VAL A 221 2.34 -1.07 8.57
N ILE A 222 3.47 -1.56 9.07
CA ILE A 222 4.75 -0.86 9.08
C ILE A 222 5.82 -1.72 8.41
N SER A 223 6.95 -1.13 8.04
CA SER A 223 8.12 -1.94 7.69
C SER A 223 8.67 -2.68 8.92
N ASP A 224 9.12 -3.92 8.74
CA ASP A 224 9.85 -4.68 9.76
C ASP A 224 10.96 -3.84 10.39
N VAL A 225 11.02 -3.84 11.73
CA VAL A 225 12.03 -3.10 12.49
C VAL A 225 13.20 -4.03 12.77
N ASN A 226 14.35 -3.72 12.20
CA ASN A 226 15.56 -4.51 12.33
C ASN A 226 16.78 -3.63 12.61
N SER A 227 17.91 -4.25 12.89
CA SER A 227 19.15 -3.56 13.28
C SER A 227 19.65 -2.55 12.25
N ARG A 228 19.23 -2.66 10.98
CA ARG A 228 19.63 -1.74 9.91
C ARG A 228 18.77 -0.48 9.88
N ASN A 229 17.49 -0.57 10.22
CA ASN A 229 16.55 0.53 10.09
C ASN A 229 16.02 1.10 11.41
N VAL A 230 16.27 0.46 12.56
CA VAL A 230 15.77 0.89 13.87
C VAL A 230 16.11 2.35 14.17
N LEU A 231 17.32 2.80 13.83
CA LEU A 231 17.75 4.21 14.00
C LEU A 231 17.43 5.12 12.81
N SER A 232 17.04 4.57 11.66
CA SER A 232 16.82 5.32 10.42
C SER A 232 15.35 5.47 10.04
N GLY A 233 14.41 5.01 10.88
CA GLY A 233 12.97 5.14 10.64
C GLY A 233 12.14 4.05 11.31
N GLY A 234 12.65 2.82 11.42
CA GLY A 234 11.86 1.67 11.90
C GLY A 234 11.27 1.88 13.30
N TYR A 235 12.06 2.40 14.25
CA TYR A 235 11.54 2.76 15.57
C TYR A 235 10.44 3.82 15.50
N LYS A 236 10.64 4.85 14.66
CA LYS A 236 9.71 5.97 14.50
C LYS A 236 8.39 5.45 13.93
N ASP A 237 8.42 4.58 12.93
CA ASP A 237 7.23 3.98 12.32
C ASP A 237 6.45 3.11 13.32
N LEU A 238 7.15 2.31 14.13
CA LEU A 238 6.52 1.53 15.19
C LEU A 238 5.89 2.42 16.27
N TYR A 239 6.63 3.42 16.74
CA TYR A 239 6.11 4.40 17.72
C TYR A 239 4.85 5.10 17.19
N ASP A 240 4.90 5.55 15.93
CA ASP A 240 3.82 6.22 15.23
C ASP A 240 2.58 5.30 15.08
N ALA A 241 2.79 4.02 14.79
CA ALA A 241 1.70 3.04 14.73
C ALA A 241 1.08 2.78 16.11
N VAL A 242 1.88 2.66 17.18
CA VAL A 242 1.37 2.53 18.56
C VAL A 242 0.62 3.79 18.99
N LEU A 243 1.13 4.97 18.63
CA LEU A 243 0.45 6.25 18.88
C LEU A 243 -0.93 6.28 18.22
N LEU A 244 -1.03 5.88 16.95
CA LEU A 244 -2.32 5.82 16.26
C LEU A 244 -3.25 4.80 16.90
N ALA A 245 -2.75 3.59 17.18
CA ALA A 245 -3.50 2.49 17.80
C ALA A 245 -4.05 2.83 19.19
N SER A 246 -3.30 3.63 19.96
CA SER A 246 -3.70 4.09 21.29
C SER A 246 -4.61 5.31 21.28
N SER A 247 -4.72 5.99 20.14
CA SER A 247 -5.54 7.19 19.98
C SER A 247 -6.93 6.85 19.44
N ASN A 248 -7.95 7.57 19.90
CA ASN A 248 -9.26 7.59 19.25
C ASN A 248 -9.30 8.57 18.06
N SER A 249 -8.13 8.92 17.49
CA SER A 249 -8.03 9.94 16.43
C SER A 249 -8.19 9.35 15.03
N THR A 250 -7.95 8.05 14.87
CA THR A 250 -8.09 7.34 13.60
C THR A 250 -9.56 7.31 13.17
N PRO A 251 -9.91 7.80 11.96
CA PRO A 251 -11.27 7.76 11.46
C PRO A 251 -11.85 6.33 11.43
N GLU A 252 -13.12 6.21 11.83
CA GLU A 252 -13.79 4.91 11.98
C GLU A 252 -13.90 4.13 10.66
N ASP A 253 -13.95 4.81 9.52
CA ASP A 253 -14.12 4.20 8.20
C ASP A 253 -12.83 3.61 7.61
N LEU A 254 -11.71 3.73 8.32
CA LEU A 254 -10.39 3.24 7.90
C LEU A 254 -9.98 2.07 8.75
N ASN A 255 -9.86 0.91 8.13
CA ASN A 255 -9.50 -0.29 8.86
C ASN A 255 -8.03 -0.63 8.68
N ILE A 256 -7.48 -0.50 7.46
CA ILE A 256 -6.09 -0.82 7.16
C ILE A 256 -5.31 0.42 6.75
N LEU A 257 -4.26 0.72 7.49
CA LEU A 257 -3.42 1.89 7.30
C LEU A 257 -1.96 1.48 7.19
N VAL A 258 -1.22 2.11 6.28
CA VAL A 258 0.24 1.97 6.22
C VAL A 258 0.86 3.20 6.86
N VAL A 259 1.76 2.97 7.82
CA VAL A 259 2.46 4.04 8.56
C VAL A 259 3.94 3.97 8.21
N GLU A 260 4.44 5.03 7.57
CA GLU A 260 5.85 5.09 7.18
C GLU A 260 6.34 6.54 7.15
N ASN A 261 7.50 6.80 7.75
CA ASN A 261 8.14 8.12 7.80
C ASN A 261 7.17 9.22 8.31
N SER A 262 6.36 8.90 9.33
CA SER A 262 5.30 9.77 9.87
C SER A 262 4.14 10.08 8.93
N TYR A 263 4.11 9.50 7.74
CA TYR A 263 2.98 9.58 6.82
C TYR A 263 2.02 8.43 7.04
N ILE A 264 0.73 8.72 6.87
CA ILE A 264 -0.35 7.73 6.97
C ILE A 264 -0.92 7.55 5.57
N HIS A 265 -0.92 6.33 5.07
CA HIS A 265 -1.40 5.96 3.74
C HIS A 265 -2.54 4.93 3.84
N SER A 266 -3.36 4.85 2.79
CA SER A 266 -4.32 3.76 2.63
C SER A 266 -3.59 2.45 2.30
N GLY A 267 -4.07 1.33 2.84
CA GLY A 267 -3.64 0.00 2.40
C GLY A 267 -3.93 -0.29 0.92
N LEU A 268 -4.85 0.47 0.31
CA LEU A 268 -5.20 0.32 -1.09
C LEU A 268 -4.17 0.96 -2.04
N HIS A 269 -3.85 2.24 -1.81
CA HIS A 269 -2.94 3.03 -2.64
C HIS A 269 -2.05 3.91 -1.76
N ARG A 270 -0.72 3.76 -1.93
CA ARG A 270 0.25 4.60 -1.21
C ARG A 270 0.30 6.05 -1.67
N ILE A 271 -0.18 6.34 -2.88
CA ILE A 271 -0.10 7.68 -3.48
C ILE A 271 -0.98 8.66 -2.69
N ASP A 272 -2.02 8.14 -2.02
CA ASP A 272 -2.96 8.93 -1.25
C ASP A 272 -2.47 9.05 0.20
N GLN A 273 -1.76 10.14 0.47
CA GLN A 273 -1.44 10.54 1.83
C GLN A 273 -2.73 10.95 2.55
N LEU A 274 -3.15 10.13 3.50
CA LEU A 274 -4.36 10.33 4.29
C LEU A 274 -4.16 11.29 5.46
N GLY A 275 -2.94 11.30 5.99
CA GLY A 275 -2.56 12.10 7.15
C GLY A 275 -1.06 12.15 7.35
N TYR A 276 -0.67 12.80 8.45
CA TYR A 276 0.71 12.93 8.89
C TYR A 276 0.75 13.03 10.42
N ILE A 277 1.79 12.46 11.03
CA ILE A 277 1.99 12.47 12.47
C ILE A 277 2.98 13.57 12.82
N ASN A 278 2.52 14.55 13.60
CA ASN A 278 3.29 15.72 13.99
C ASN A 278 3.50 15.73 15.51
N GLY A 279 4.63 15.17 15.96
CA GLY A 279 4.85 14.93 17.38
C GLY A 279 3.98 13.77 17.88
N ASP A 280 3.11 14.04 18.84
CA ASP A 280 2.23 13.03 19.46
C ASP A 280 0.76 13.14 18.96
N GLU A 281 0.53 13.83 17.85
CA GLU A 281 -0.81 14.00 17.28
C GLU A 281 -0.83 13.64 15.79
N ALA A 282 -1.91 12.96 15.37
CA ALA A 282 -2.19 12.67 13.97
C ALA A 282 -3.01 13.80 13.36
N GLU A 283 -2.49 14.42 12.30
CA GLU A 283 -3.18 15.39 11.47
C GLU A 283 -3.74 14.69 10.23
N TRP A 284 -5.06 14.71 10.07
CA TRP A 284 -5.75 14.07 8.95
C TRP A 284 -6.09 15.10 7.87
N TYR A 285 -5.75 14.81 6.61
CA TYR A 285 -6.01 15.70 5.47
C TYR A 285 -7.31 15.37 4.71
N TYR A 286 -7.83 14.16 4.93
CA TYR A 286 -9.00 13.52 4.30
C TYR A 286 -9.78 14.28 3.21
N GLU A 287 -9.60 13.82 1.97
CA GLU A 287 -10.73 13.42 1.11
C GLU A 287 -10.45 11.97 0.67
N ASN A 288 -10.95 10.97 1.41
CA ASN A 288 -10.88 9.58 0.94
C ASN A 288 -11.75 9.48 -0.30
N ILE A 289 -11.12 9.32 -1.45
CA ILE A 289 -11.74 8.53 -2.49
C ILE A 289 -11.39 7.10 -2.11
N LYS A 290 -12.09 6.52 -1.11
CA LYS A 290 -12.34 5.08 -1.19
C LYS A 290 -12.75 4.87 -2.65
N PRO A 291 -12.18 3.93 -3.42
CA PRO A 291 -12.90 3.50 -4.61
C PRO A 291 -14.30 3.24 -4.10
N LEU A 292 -15.26 4.00 -4.64
CA LEU A 292 -16.54 4.33 -4.01
C LEU A 292 -17.45 3.11 -3.76
N ASN A 293 -16.90 1.90 -3.88
CA ASN A 293 -17.58 0.66 -4.14
C ASN A 293 -17.09 -0.54 -3.31
N LEU A 294 -15.98 -0.51 -2.56
CA LEU A 294 -15.63 -1.68 -1.72
C LEU A 294 -16.59 -1.86 -0.54
N SER A 295 -17.17 -0.76 -0.03
CA SER A 295 -18.19 -0.79 1.06
C SER A 295 -19.50 -0.06 0.73
N SER A 296 -19.62 0.65 -0.41
CA SER A 296 -20.81 1.49 -0.67
C SER A 296 -21.43 1.42 -2.07
N GLY A 297 -20.96 0.54 -2.95
CA GLY A 297 -21.49 0.44 -4.32
C GLY A 297 -21.37 -0.93 -4.97
N LEU A 298 -20.72 -1.88 -4.29
CA LEU A 298 -20.94 -3.29 -4.49
C LEU A 298 -22.06 -3.74 -3.56
N ASP A 299 -23.31 -3.60 -3.97
CA ASP A 299 -24.44 -4.30 -3.32
C ASP A 299 -24.27 -5.85 -3.35
N ASP A 300 -23.16 -6.38 -3.88
CA ASP A 300 -22.94 -7.81 -4.16
C ASP A 300 -21.47 -8.30 -4.06
N SER A 301 -20.50 -7.48 -3.61
CA SER A 301 -19.12 -7.96 -3.40
C SER A 301 -18.95 -8.44 -1.97
N SER A 302 -19.47 -9.63 -1.73
CA SER A 302 -19.20 -10.41 -0.53
C SER A 302 -17.75 -10.91 -0.46
N LEU A 303 -16.76 -10.32 -1.16
CA LEU A 303 -15.42 -10.92 -1.26
C LEU A 303 -14.77 -11.19 0.11
N PRO A 304 -14.70 -10.24 1.06
CA PRO A 304 -14.20 -10.54 2.40
C PRO A 304 -14.99 -11.65 3.10
N GLU A 305 -16.32 -11.64 2.97
CA GLU A 305 -17.17 -12.66 3.60
C GLU A 305 -17.04 -14.04 2.94
N ASP A 306 -16.93 -14.10 1.62
CA ASP A 306 -16.83 -15.31 0.83
C ASP A 306 -15.44 -15.93 1.00
N PHE A 307 -14.41 -15.09 1.10
CA PHE A 307 -13.07 -15.50 1.51
C PHE A 307 -13.09 -16.09 2.93
N ALA A 308 -13.72 -15.41 3.89
CA ALA A 308 -13.86 -15.92 5.26
C ALA A 308 -14.64 -17.25 5.32
N LYS A 309 -15.68 -17.41 4.50
CA LYS A 309 -16.48 -18.66 4.42
C LYS A 309 -15.71 -19.81 3.74
N ALA A 310 -14.71 -19.51 2.92
CA ALA A 310 -13.97 -20.51 2.15
C ALA A 310 -12.95 -21.32 2.95
N ASP A 311 -12.68 -20.94 4.21
CA ASP A 311 -11.74 -21.63 5.11
C ASP A 311 -10.37 -21.84 4.44
N VAL A 312 -9.80 -20.73 3.96
CA VAL A 312 -8.63 -20.73 3.09
C VAL A 312 -7.35 -20.98 3.88
N GLU A 313 -6.75 -22.16 3.73
CA GLU A 313 -5.43 -22.48 4.30
C GLU A 313 -4.27 -21.95 3.43
N THR A 314 -4.47 -21.86 2.11
CA THR A 314 -3.42 -21.42 1.16
C THR A 314 -4.01 -20.65 -0.01
N LEU A 315 -3.30 -19.62 -0.48
CA LEU A 315 -3.69 -18.91 -1.68
C LEU A 315 -3.37 -19.70 -2.96
N PRO A 316 -4.27 -19.72 -3.96
CA PRO A 316 -4.01 -20.33 -5.27
C PRO A 316 -2.74 -19.81 -5.94
N SER A 317 -2.03 -20.68 -6.66
CA SER A 317 -0.83 -20.30 -7.41
C SER A 317 -1.19 -19.39 -8.59
N VAL A 318 -0.70 -18.15 -8.55
CA VAL A 318 -0.85 -17.16 -9.63
C VAL A 318 0.53 -16.69 -10.05
N ILE A 319 0.78 -16.71 -11.36
CA ILE A 319 2.05 -16.26 -11.94
C ILE A 319 1.87 -14.85 -12.50
N THR A 320 2.90 -14.02 -12.36
CA THR A 320 3.00 -12.72 -13.05
C THR A 320 4.06 -12.83 -14.15
N LEU A 321 3.75 -12.37 -15.36
CA LEU A 321 4.68 -12.27 -16.48
C LEU A 321 4.63 -10.86 -17.08
N ASP A 322 5.80 -10.32 -17.41
CA ASP A 322 5.84 -9.13 -18.27
C ASP A 322 5.41 -9.51 -19.69
N LEU A 323 4.53 -8.71 -20.27
CA LEU A 323 4.05 -8.91 -21.63
C LEU A 323 5.15 -8.55 -22.62
N THR A 324 5.84 -9.58 -23.08
CA THR A 324 6.83 -9.54 -24.15
C THR A 324 6.51 -10.64 -25.16
N ASN A 325 6.98 -10.50 -26.40
CA ASN A 325 6.77 -11.55 -27.41
C ASN A 325 7.32 -12.92 -26.97
N ASP A 326 8.45 -12.92 -26.26
CA ASP A 326 9.08 -14.15 -25.76
C ASP A 326 8.23 -14.79 -24.65
N ASN A 327 7.72 -14.00 -23.71
CA ASN A 327 6.86 -14.50 -22.63
C ASN A 327 5.48 -14.94 -23.14
N LEU A 328 4.98 -14.33 -24.22
CA LEU A 328 3.70 -14.71 -24.81
C LEU A 328 3.71 -16.15 -25.36
N ALA A 329 4.87 -16.63 -25.80
CA ALA A 329 5.04 -18.03 -26.19
C ALA A 329 4.96 -19.00 -24.99
N LEU A 330 5.24 -18.53 -23.78
CA LEU A 330 5.15 -19.33 -22.55
C LEU A 330 3.70 -19.50 -22.08
N VAL A 331 2.81 -18.58 -22.43
CA VAL A 331 1.41 -18.58 -22.01
C VAL A 331 0.70 -19.90 -22.36
N GLY A 332 0.89 -20.43 -23.57
CA GLY A 332 0.32 -21.73 -23.96
C GLY A 332 0.90 -22.93 -23.18
N SER A 333 2.11 -22.78 -22.64
CA SER A 333 2.77 -23.82 -21.82
C SER A 333 2.31 -23.80 -20.36
N LEU A 334 1.63 -22.75 -19.89
CA LEU A 334 1.10 -22.67 -18.53
C LEU A 334 0.08 -23.77 -18.22
N SER A 335 -0.59 -24.31 -19.24
CA SER A 335 -1.46 -25.48 -19.13
C SER A 335 -0.76 -26.74 -18.59
N GLN A 336 0.57 -26.78 -18.62
CA GLN A 336 1.38 -27.88 -18.09
C GLN A 336 1.81 -27.66 -16.64
N LEU A 337 1.58 -26.48 -16.09
CA LEU A 337 1.88 -26.11 -14.71
C LEU A 337 0.59 -26.11 -13.89
N ASP A 338 0.67 -26.36 -12.58
CA ASP A 338 -0.48 -26.29 -11.67
C ASP A 338 -0.80 -24.84 -11.27
N VAL A 339 -0.90 -23.96 -12.27
CA VAL A 339 -1.18 -22.54 -12.11
C VAL A 339 -2.69 -22.33 -12.17
N LYS A 340 -3.23 -21.51 -11.28
CA LYS A 340 -4.67 -21.22 -11.19
C LYS A 340 -5.06 -19.88 -11.80
N GLY A 341 -4.10 -18.99 -12.04
CA GLY A 341 -4.32 -17.70 -12.67
C GLY A 341 -3.03 -17.07 -13.21
N LEU A 342 -3.18 -16.11 -14.10
CA LEU A 342 -2.06 -15.40 -14.73
C LEU A 342 -2.29 -13.90 -14.66
N VAL A 343 -1.25 -13.15 -14.31
CA VAL A 343 -1.19 -11.69 -14.46
C VAL A 343 -0.17 -11.34 -15.53
N LEU A 344 -0.57 -10.55 -16.51
CA LEU A 344 0.28 -10.00 -17.54
C LEU A 344 0.52 -8.52 -17.25
N SER A 345 1.76 -8.16 -16.91
CA SER A 345 2.17 -6.78 -16.70
C SER A 345 2.57 -6.14 -18.03
N THR A 346 2.05 -4.97 -18.36
CA THR A 346 2.43 -4.28 -19.59
C THR A 346 2.35 -2.76 -19.46
N SER A 347 3.14 -2.04 -20.25
CA SER A 347 3.02 -0.58 -20.41
C SER A 347 2.17 -0.16 -21.63
N SER A 348 1.89 -1.09 -22.56
CA SER A 348 1.07 -0.88 -23.77
C SER A 348 0.58 -2.21 -24.38
N LEU A 349 -0.58 -2.18 -25.04
CA LEU A 349 -1.14 -3.32 -25.77
C LEU A 349 -1.04 -3.21 -27.30
N ASP A 350 -0.65 -2.04 -27.82
CA ASP A 350 -0.68 -1.73 -29.26
C ASP A 350 0.14 -2.70 -30.12
N SER A 351 1.20 -3.27 -29.54
CA SER A 351 2.12 -4.16 -30.24
C SER A 351 1.75 -5.65 -30.17
N TYR A 352 0.71 -6.00 -29.41
CA TYR A 352 0.47 -7.39 -29.02
C TYR A 352 -0.93 -7.92 -29.34
N SER A 353 -1.92 -7.08 -29.63
CA SER A 353 -3.34 -7.45 -29.70
C SER A 353 -3.63 -8.76 -30.45
N GLU A 354 -3.20 -8.88 -31.72
CA GLU A 354 -3.46 -10.09 -32.53
C GLU A 354 -2.76 -11.35 -31.97
N SER A 355 -1.51 -11.22 -31.52
CA SER A 355 -0.74 -12.35 -31.00
C SER A 355 -1.25 -12.76 -29.62
N LEU A 356 -1.67 -11.78 -28.82
CA LEU A 356 -2.20 -11.96 -27.48
C LEU A 356 -3.55 -12.67 -27.52
N GLU A 357 -4.50 -12.19 -28.33
CA GLU A 357 -5.80 -12.86 -28.53
C GLU A 357 -5.62 -14.34 -28.91
N LYS A 358 -4.73 -14.60 -29.86
CA LYS A 358 -4.42 -15.96 -30.29
C LYS A 358 -3.87 -16.81 -29.15
N SER A 359 -2.90 -16.30 -28.39
CA SER A 359 -2.30 -17.02 -27.27
C SER A 359 -3.28 -17.25 -26.11
N LEU A 360 -4.21 -16.33 -25.88
CA LEU A 360 -5.20 -16.44 -24.81
C LEU A 360 -6.33 -17.42 -25.12
N SER A 361 -6.64 -17.64 -26.40
CA SER A 361 -7.74 -18.54 -26.80
C SER A 361 -7.59 -19.98 -26.30
N ASP A 362 -6.37 -20.43 -26.03
CA ASP A 362 -6.05 -21.76 -25.52
C ASP A 362 -5.87 -21.82 -23.98
N VAL A 363 -5.96 -20.66 -23.29
CA VAL A 363 -5.70 -20.56 -21.85
C VAL A 363 -6.99 -20.79 -21.07
N GLN A 364 -6.95 -21.78 -20.16
CA GLN A 364 -8.12 -22.15 -19.34
C GLN A 364 -8.20 -21.41 -18.00
N VAL A 365 -7.11 -20.78 -17.58
CA VAL A 365 -7.05 -20.02 -16.32
C VAL A 365 -7.42 -18.55 -16.57
N PRO A 366 -8.01 -17.85 -15.59
CA PRO A 366 -8.23 -16.42 -15.70
C PRO A 366 -6.91 -15.68 -15.93
N VAL A 367 -6.93 -14.75 -16.89
CA VAL A 367 -5.79 -13.90 -17.23
C VAL A 367 -6.16 -12.46 -16.96
N VAL A 368 -5.41 -11.80 -16.08
CA VAL A 368 -5.54 -10.39 -15.75
C VAL A 368 -4.43 -9.61 -16.46
N ILE A 369 -4.77 -8.51 -17.13
CA ILE A 369 -3.81 -7.58 -17.73
C ILE A 369 -3.71 -6.37 -16.82
N ALA A 370 -2.55 -6.19 -16.20
CA ALA A 370 -2.23 -5.07 -15.35
C ALA A 370 -1.29 -4.09 -16.07
N SER A 371 -1.48 -2.80 -15.84
CA SER A 371 -0.65 -1.76 -16.42
C SER A 371 -0.40 -0.65 -15.42
N ASP A 372 0.85 -0.22 -15.32
CA ASP A 372 1.27 1.00 -14.64
C ASP A 372 1.09 2.25 -15.53
N SER A 373 0.68 2.06 -16.78
CA SER A 373 0.57 3.08 -17.81
C SER A 373 -0.90 3.45 -18.02
N PRO A 374 -1.25 4.75 -18.03
CA PRO A 374 -2.61 5.21 -18.36
C PRO A 374 -2.97 5.00 -19.83
N SER A 375 -2.06 4.44 -20.63
CA SER A 375 -2.24 4.19 -22.06
C SER A 375 -3.07 2.93 -22.34
N VAL A 376 -3.14 2.00 -21.40
CA VAL A 376 -3.94 0.78 -21.53
C VAL A 376 -5.34 1.05 -20.99
N ARG A 377 -6.37 0.81 -21.81
CA ARG A 377 -7.78 0.96 -21.42
C ARG A 377 -8.49 -0.38 -21.45
N SER A 378 -9.61 -0.48 -20.73
CA SER A 378 -10.44 -1.69 -20.71
C SER A 378 -10.86 -2.15 -22.10
N GLY A 379 -11.11 -1.22 -23.03
CA GLY A 379 -11.47 -1.53 -24.42
C GLY A 379 -10.33 -2.08 -25.28
N ASP A 380 -9.07 -1.99 -24.83
CA ASP A 380 -7.90 -2.51 -25.54
C ASP A 380 -7.57 -3.95 -25.11
N VAL A 381 -8.17 -4.41 -24.01
CA VAL A 381 -7.97 -5.75 -23.44
C VAL A 381 -8.82 -6.77 -24.19
N PRO A 382 -8.27 -7.94 -24.59
CA PRO A 382 -9.04 -9.01 -25.21
C PRO A 382 -10.26 -9.42 -24.37
N GLU A 383 -11.38 -9.76 -25.02
CA GLU A 383 -12.62 -10.17 -24.34
C GLU A 383 -12.40 -11.35 -23.37
N ASP A 384 -11.44 -12.22 -23.66
CA ASP A 384 -11.10 -13.36 -22.81
C ASP A 384 -10.16 -13.04 -21.63
N ALA A 385 -9.68 -11.81 -21.51
CA ALA A 385 -8.89 -11.34 -20.38
C ALA A 385 -9.73 -10.44 -19.45
N ILE A 386 -9.15 -10.14 -18.30
CA ILE A 386 -9.67 -9.22 -17.28
C ILE A 386 -8.72 -8.02 -17.26
N PHE A 387 -9.23 -6.79 -17.34
CA PHE A 387 -8.39 -5.61 -17.16
C PHE A 387 -8.26 -5.31 -15.66
N ALA A 388 -7.04 -4.98 -15.20
CA ALA A 388 -6.80 -4.73 -13.78
C ALA A 388 -7.27 -3.36 -13.30
N GLY A 389 -7.60 -2.45 -14.23
CA GLY A 389 -7.93 -1.07 -13.92
C GLY A 389 -6.72 -0.30 -13.40
N ILE A 390 -6.85 0.32 -12.24
CA ILE A 390 -5.77 1.08 -11.59
C ILE A 390 -4.72 0.22 -10.87
N LEU A 391 -4.95 -1.10 -10.76
CA LEU A 391 -4.05 -1.98 -10.04
C LEU A 391 -2.81 -2.32 -10.86
N ASP A 392 -1.65 -2.21 -10.22
CA ASP A 392 -0.41 -2.79 -10.74
C ASP A 392 -0.44 -4.33 -10.70
N ALA A 393 0.58 -4.96 -11.27
CA ALA A 393 0.65 -6.41 -11.40
C ALA A 393 0.73 -7.14 -10.04
N THR A 394 1.29 -6.51 -9.01
CA THR A 394 1.42 -7.10 -7.67
C THR A 394 0.07 -7.13 -6.98
N ARG A 395 -0.63 -6.00 -6.94
CA ARG A 395 -1.99 -5.88 -6.36
C ARG A 395 -3.00 -6.72 -7.15
N ALA A 396 -2.92 -6.69 -8.48
CA ALA A 396 -3.76 -7.53 -9.33
C ALA A 396 -3.55 -9.03 -9.09
N LYS A 397 -2.31 -9.46 -8.85
CA LYS A 397 -2.00 -10.84 -8.46
C LYS A 397 -2.69 -11.21 -7.15
N ILE A 398 -2.55 -10.38 -6.12
CA ILE A 398 -3.20 -10.63 -4.82
C ILE A 398 -4.72 -10.69 -4.96
N LEU A 399 -5.34 -9.74 -5.64
CA LEU A 399 -6.78 -9.73 -5.82
C LEU A 399 -7.28 -10.97 -6.59
N LEU A 400 -6.53 -11.40 -7.61
CA LEU A 400 -6.83 -12.62 -8.34
C LEU A 400 -6.70 -13.87 -7.45
N GLN A 401 -5.65 -13.94 -6.62
CA GLN A 401 -5.47 -15.03 -5.66
C GLN A 401 -6.63 -15.10 -4.65
N VAL A 402 -7.02 -13.96 -4.09
CA VAL A 402 -8.12 -13.85 -3.12
C VAL A 402 -9.45 -14.24 -3.77
N GLY A 403 -9.77 -13.72 -4.96
CA GLY A 403 -10.99 -14.08 -5.67
C GLY A 403 -11.06 -15.57 -6.02
N LEU A 404 -9.94 -16.15 -6.49
CA LEU A 404 -9.86 -17.59 -6.75
C LEU A 404 -10.02 -18.42 -5.48
N ALA A 405 -9.45 -17.98 -4.35
CA ALA A 405 -9.58 -18.65 -3.06
C ALA A 405 -11.03 -18.61 -2.55
N ALA A 406 -11.74 -17.49 -2.78
CA ALA A 406 -13.17 -17.34 -2.51
C ALA A 406 -14.06 -18.13 -3.50
N GLY A 407 -13.47 -18.88 -4.44
CA GLY A 407 -14.20 -19.72 -5.40
C GLY A 407 -14.85 -18.95 -6.54
N TYR A 408 -14.36 -17.74 -6.87
CA TYR A 408 -14.91 -16.94 -7.96
C TYR A 408 -14.53 -17.53 -9.31
N ASP A 409 -15.50 -17.57 -10.22
CA ASP A 409 -15.27 -17.89 -11.63
C ASP A 409 -14.84 -16.66 -12.43
N LYS A 410 -14.53 -16.85 -13.72
CA LYS A 410 -14.06 -15.77 -14.62
C LYS A 410 -15.02 -14.58 -14.66
N ASP A 411 -16.33 -14.80 -14.62
CA ASP A 411 -17.32 -13.73 -14.73
C ASP A 411 -17.40 -12.92 -13.43
N LYS A 412 -17.40 -13.59 -12.28
CA LYS A 412 -17.27 -12.92 -10.98
C LYS A 412 -15.94 -12.17 -10.83
N LEU A 413 -14.84 -12.74 -11.32
CA LEU A 413 -13.55 -12.05 -11.33
C LEU A 413 -13.58 -10.79 -12.21
N LYS A 414 -14.17 -10.84 -13.41
CA LYS A 414 -14.37 -9.63 -14.24
C LYS A 414 -15.18 -8.57 -13.50
N GLN A 415 -16.26 -8.98 -12.83
CA GLN A 415 -17.07 -8.07 -12.03
C GLN A 415 -16.24 -7.44 -10.91
N LEU A 416 -15.50 -8.25 -10.15
CA LEU A 416 -14.64 -7.79 -9.05
C LEU A 416 -13.63 -6.72 -9.49
N PHE A 417 -12.91 -6.96 -10.58
CA PHE A 417 -11.92 -6.02 -11.10
C PHE A 417 -12.55 -4.74 -11.69
N SER A 418 -13.68 -4.87 -12.39
CA SER A 418 -14.37 -3.71 -13.00
C SER A 418 -15.03 -2.79 -11.98
N SER A 419 -15.70 -3.34 -10.96
CA SER A 419 -16.45 -2.57 -9.98
C SER A 419 -15.58 -1.79 -8.99
N ALA A 420 -14.49 -2.42 -8.54
CA ALA A 420 -13.65 -1.88 -7.49
C ALA A 420 -12.51 -1.00 -8.03
N TYR A 421 -12.01 -1.30 -9.24
CA TYR A 421 -10.75 -0.73 -9.73
C TYR A 421 -10.81 -0.13 -11.14
N GLY A 422 -11.98 -0.16 -11.79
CA GLY A 422 -12.18 0.38 -13.14
C GLY A 422 -11.66 -0.53 -14.25
N GLY A 423 -11.53 -1.84 -13.96
CA GLY A 423 -11.27 -2.93 -14.90
C GLY A 423 -12.38 -3.17 -15.94
#